data_AF-A0A381ZJX9-F1
#
_entry.id   AF-A0A381ZJX9-F1
#
_cell.length_a   1.000
_cell.length_b   1.000
_cell.length_c   1.000
_cell.angle_alpha   90.00
_cell.angle_beta   90.00
_cell.angle_gamma   90.00
#
_symmetry.space_group_name_H-M   'P 1'
#
loop_
_entity.id
_entity.type
_entity.pdbx_description
1 polymer ?
#
loop_
_entity_poly.entity_id
_entity_poly.type
_entity_poly.pdbx_seq_one_letter_code
_entity_poly.pdbx_strand_id
1 'polypeptide(L)'
;MELGSLSIKAIVIIVATFTGGDGHDQYVFDTPVFKTKEQCTNYVRNNFDALNAHVNKNYNYRLESPNLFYCIDKETFDSKISGVKI
;
A
#
# COMPACT_ATOMS: atom_id res chain seq x y z
N MET A 1 36.49 13.02 -6.29
CA MET A 1 35.56 11.96 -6.75
C MET A 1 34.32 12.09 -5.91
N GLU A 2 33.25 12.61 -6.50
CA GLU A 2 31.98 12.83 -5.80
C GLU A 2 31.36 11.48 -5.47
N LEU A 3 31.17 11.22 -4.17
CA LEU A 3 30.34 10.12 -3.70
C LEU A 3 28.91 10.47 -4.08
N GLY A 4 28.49 9.99 -5.25
CA GLY A 4 27.11 10.05 -5.69
C GLY A 4 26.24 9.36 -4.66
N SER A 5 25.58 10.15 -3.83
CA SER A 5 24.51 9.71 -2.93
C SER A 5 23.52 8.91 -3.76
N LEU A 6 23.41 7.60 -3.48
CA LEU A 6 22.34 6.76 -3.98
C LEU A 6 21.04 7.42 -3.52
N SER A 7 20.44 8.22 -4.39
CA SER A 7 19.06 8.67 -4.22
C SER A 7 18.20 7.41 -4.33
N ILE A 8 17.94 6.77 -3.18
CA ILE A 8 16.95 5.72 -3.06
C ILE A 8 15.65 6.39 -3.49
N LYS A 9 15.22 6.16 -4.73
CA LYS A 9 13.93 6.67 -5.20
C LYS A 9 12.88 6.01 -4.32
N ALA A 10 12.20 6.82 -3.50
CA ALA A 10 11.09 6.39 -2.66
C ALA A 10 10.18 5.44 -3.44
N ILE A 11 10.07 4.20 -2.95
CA ILE A 11 9.20 3.19 -3.55
C ILE A 11 7.87 3.31 -2.83
N VAL A 12 6.84 3.76 -3.53
CA VAL A 12 5.49 3.86 -2.98
C VAL A 12 4.73 2.57 -3.26
N ILE A 13 4.12 2.00 -2.22
CA ILE A 13 3.33 0.77 -2.25
C ILE A 13 1.88 1.07 -1.88
N ILE A 14 0.99 0.13 -2.21
CA ILE A 14 -0.41 0.17 -1.81
C ILE A 14 -0.57 -0.70 -0.55
N VAL A 15 -1.22 -0.14 0.46
CA VAL A 15 -1.65 -0.87 1.65
C VAL A 15 -3.16 -0.72 1.78
N ALA A 16 -3.87 -1.82 2.02
CA ALA A 16 -5.30 -1.81 2.30
C ALA A 16 -5.57 -2.17 3.75
N THR A 17 -6.49 -1.46 4.40
CA THR A 17 -7.07 -1.87 5.68
C THR A 17 -8.38 -2.60 5.40
N PHE A 18 -8.47 -3.84 5.87
CA PHE A 18 -9.68 -4.63 5.75
C PHE A 18 -10.74 -4.15 6.74
N THR A 19 -11.87 -3.66 6.22
CA THR A 19 -12.94 -3.04 7.02
C THR A 19 -14.03 -4.01 7.46
N GLY A 20 -14.03 -5.24 6.94
CA GLY A 20 -14.97 -6.29 7.32
C GLY A 20 -14.64 -6.98 8.65
N GLY A 21 -13.47 -6.67 9.25
CA GLY A 21 -12.99 -7.20 10.53
C GLY A 21 -12.94 -6.15 11.63
N ASP A 22 -11.88 -6.17 12.45
CA ASP A 22 -11.64 -5.18 13.50
C ASP A 22 -11.02 -3.86 12.99
N GLY A 23 -10.73 -3.78 11.68
CA GLY A 23 -10.09 -2.63 11.05
C GLY A 23 -8.59 -2.53 11.30
N HIS A 24 -7.96 -3.56 11.89
CA HIS A 24 -6.52 -3.62 12.12
C HIS A 24 -5.78 -4.50 11.13
N ASP A 25 -6.51 -5.38 10.42
CA ASP A 25 -5.96 -6.23 9.38
C ASP A 25 -5.50 -5.41 8.16
N GLN A 26 -4.19 -5.47 7.88
CA GLN A 26 -3.57 -4.80 6.74
C GLN A 26 -3.19 -5.81 5.66
N TYR A 27 -3.48 -5.46 4.41
CA TYR A 27 -3.01 -6.16 3.23
C TYR A 27 -2.01 -5.28 2.49
N VAL A 28 -0.79 -5.78 2.29
CA VAL A 28 0.27 -5.07 1.56
C VAL A 28 0.34 -5.62 0.14
N PHE A 29 0.26 -4.74 -0.84
CA PHE A 29 0.49 -5.11 -2.23
C PHE A 29 1.97 -4.96 -2.57
N ASP A 30 2.64 -6.07 -2.87
CA ASP A 30 4.04 -6.06 -3.34
C ASP A 30 4.19 -5.52 -4.76
N THR A 31 3.13 -5.62 -5.57
CA THR A 31 3.07 -5.06 -6.92
C THR A 31 1.66 -4.56 -7.25
N PRO A 32 1.51 -3.51 -8.07
CA PRO A 32 2.57 -2.65 -8.63
C PRO A 32 3.21 -1.73 -7.57
N VAL A 33 4.42 -1.24 -7.88
CA VAL A 33 5.11 -0.20 -7.08
C VAL A 33 5.25 1.09 -7.89
N PHE A 34 5.32 2.22 -7.20
CA PHE A 34 5.27 3.55 -7.82
C PHE A 34 6.43 4.43 -7.38
N LYS A 35 6.77 5.42 -8.21
CA LYS A 35 7.80 6.41 -7.88
C LYS A 35 7.25 7.58 -7.04
N THR A 36 5.94 7.82 -7.10
CA THR A 36 5.29 8.92 -6.38
C THR A 36 3.95 8.48 -5.79
N LYS A 37 3.53 9.17 -4.71
CA LYS A 37 2.22 8.97 -4.11
C LYS A 37 1.07 9.28 -5.08
N GLU A 38 1.25 10.27 -5.95
CA GLU A 38 0.26 10.64 -6.96
C GLU A 38 0.01 9.51 -7.96
N GLN A 39 1.06 8.89 -8.50
CA GLN A 39 0.94 7.75 -9.41
C GLN A 39 0.22 6.58 -8.74
N CYS A 40 0.60 6.27 -7.50
CA CYS A 40 -0.07 5.25 -6.70
C CYS A 40 -1.56 5.58 -6.48
N THR A 41 -1.87 6.82 -6.11
CA THR A 41 -3.23 7.27 -5.80
C THR A 41 -4.12 7.20 -7.04
N ASN A 42 -3.60 7.64 -8.19
CA ASN A 42 -4.31 7.57 -9.46
C ASN A 42 -4.55 6.12 -9.88
N TYR A 43 -3.57 5.24 -9.67
CA TYR A 43 -3.75 3.81 -9.92
C TYR A 43 -4.84 3.20 -9.02
N VAL A 44 -4.80 3.47 -7.72
CA VAL A 44 -5.82 2.99 -6.77
C VAL A 44 -7.21 3.46 -7.16
N ARG A 45 -7.37 4.75 -7.49
CA ARG A 45 -8.66 5.30 -7.94
C ARG A 45 -9.17 4.61 -9.20
N ASN A 46 -8.31 4.43 -10.20
CA ASN A 46 -8.69 3.84 -11.48
C ASN A 46 -8.93 2.33 -11.42
N ASN A 47 -8.46 1.65 -10.37
CA ASN A 47 -8.55 0.20 -10.21
C ASN A 47 -9.26 -0.19 -8.90
N PHE A 48 -10.02 0.72 -8.30
CA PHE A 48 -10.57 0.55 -6.94
C PHE A 48 -11.36 -0.75 -6.80
N ASP A 49 -12.30 -1.02 -7.71
CA ASP A 49 -13.15 -2.20 -7.63
C ASP A 49 -12.36 -3.52 -7.68
N ALA A 50 -11.34 -3.58 -8.55
CA ALA A 50 -10.50 -4.76 -8.71
C ALA A 50 -9.61 -4.98 -7.46
N LEU A 51 -9.00 -3.91 -6.94
CA LEU A 51 -8.20 -3.96 -5.72
C LEU A 51 -9.06 -4.35 -4.51
N ASN A 52 -10.26 -3.80 -4.41
CA ASN A 52 -11.21 -4.09 -3.34
C ASN A 52 -11.66 -5.55 -3.35
N ALA A 53 -12.07 -6.06 -4.51
CA ALA A 53 -12.46 -7.45 -4.67
C ALA A 53 -11.30 -8.40 -4.35
N HIS A 54 -10.07 -8.06 -4.72
CA HIS A 54 -8.87 -8.85 -4.39
C HIS A 54 -8.65 -8.96 -2.88
N VAL A 55 -8.72 -7.85 -2.15
CA VAL A 55 -8.58 -7.84 -0.68
C VAL A 55 -9.69 -8.68 -0.06
N ASN A 56 -10.96 -8.43 -0.41
CA ASN A 56 -12.09 -9.16 0.15
C ASN A 56 -12.00 -10.66 -0.12
N LYS A 57 -11.54 -11.08 -1.31
CA LYS A 57 -11.32 -12.49 -1.64
C LYS A 57 -10.27 -13.13 -0.72
N ASN A 58 -9.17 -12.44 -0.41
CA ASN A 58 -8.16 -12.96 0.51
C ASN A 58 -8.68 -13.15 1.93
N TYR A 59 -9.64 -12.33 2.35
CA TYR A 59 -10.31 -12.45 3.66
C TYR A 59 -11.63 -13.24 3.62
N ASN A 60 -11.92 -13.94 2.51
CA ASN A 60 -13.16 -14.69 2.29
C ASN A 60 -14.45 -13.88 2.61
N TYR A 61 -14.48 -12.63 2.17
CA TYR A 61 -15.54 -11.66 2.44
C TYR A 61 -16.28 -11.22 1.16
N ARG A 62 -17.38 -10.47 1.33
CA ARG A 62 -18.16 -9.94 0.20
C ARG A 62 -17.29 -9.03 -0.67
N LEU A 63 -17.29 -9.25 -1.98
CA LEU A 63 -16.36 -8.61 -2.91
C LEU A 63 -16.57 -7.09 -2.99
N GLU A 64 -17.79 -6.64 -2.80
CA GLU A 64 -18.23 -5.25 -2.86
C GLU A 64 -18.01 -4.45 -1.57
N SER A 65 -17.61 -5.11 -0.47
CA SER A 65 -17.42 -4.41 0.81
C SER A 65 -16.21 -3.48 0.76
N PRO A 66 -16.36 -2.18 1.02
CA PRO A 66 -15.32 -1.19 0.73
C PRO A 66 -14.18 -1.23 1.74
N ASN A 67 -12.97 -1.48 1.28
CA ASN A 67 -11.73 -1.38 2.05
C ASN A 67 -11.11 0.02 1.94
N LEU A 68 -10.27 0.39 2.91
CA LEU A 68 -9.52 1.64 2.88
C LEU A 68 -8.14 1.42 2.27
N PHE A 69 -7.75 2.26 1.31
CA PHE A 69 -6.46 2.13 0.62
C PHE A 69 -5.56 3.33 0.90
N TYR A 70 -4.27 3.05 1.11
CA TYR A 70 -3.24 4.03 1.41
C TYR A 70 -2.04 3.84 0.47
N CYS A 71 -1.48 4.96 0.02
CA CYS A 71 -0.22 5.00 -0.72
C CYS A 71 0.89 5.49 0.22
N ILE A 72 1.77 4.58 0.62
CA ILE A 72 2.83 4.84 1.59
C ILE A 72 4.20 4.53 0.98
N ASP A 73 5.20 5.29 1.39
CA ASP A 73 6.59 4.96 1.08
C ASP A 73 6.99 3.67 1.81
N LYS A 74 7.68 2.77 1.10
CA LYS A 74 8.02 1.44 1.59
C LYS A 74 8.97 1.50 2.78
N GLU A 75 9.98 2.37 2.75
CA GLU A 75 10.90 2.55 3.87
C GLU A 75 10.14 3.00 5.13
N THR A 76 9.25 3.99 4.97
CA THR A 76 8.37 4.46 6.04
C THR A 76 7.47 3.36 6.59
N PHE A 77 6.92 2.51 5.73
CA PHE A 77 6.10 1.37 6.15
C PHE A 77 6.94 0.35 6.91
N ASP A 78 8.08 -0.06 6.35
CA ASP A 78 9.00 -1.04 6.92
C ASP A 78 9.51 -0.58 8.29
N SER A 79 9.87 0.69 8.46
CA SER A 79 10.26 1.25 9.76
C SER A 79 9.13 1.18 10.80
N LYS A 80 7.89 1.48 10.41
CA LYS A 80 6.73 1.43 11.32
C LYS A 80 6.43 0.02 11.80
N ILE A 81 6.50 -0.99 10.92
CA ILE A 81 6.30 -2.39 11.30
C ILE A 81 7.47 -2.97 12.09
N SER A 82 8.70 -2.49 11.84
CA SER A 82 9.91 -2.92 12.56
C SER A 82 10.02 -2.33 13.96
N GLY A 83 9.16 -1.37 14.34
CA GLY A 83 9.29 -0.60 15.58
C GLY A 83 10.49 0.37 15.58
N VAL A 84 11.14 0.57 14.44
CA VAL A 84 12.27 1.50 14.28
C VAL A 84 11.70 2.88 13.96
N LYS A 85 11.93 3.86 14.84
CA LYS A 85 11.58 5.26 14.57
C LYS A 85 12.72 5.89 13.77
N ILE A 86 12.49 6.15 12.48
CA ILE A 86 13.30 7.06 11.63
C ILE A 86 12.98 8.51 11.95
#